data_AF-A0A3D6CA15-F1
#
_entry.id   AF-A0A3D6CA15-F1
#
_cell.length_a   1.000
_cell.length_b   1.000
_cell.length_c   1.000
_cell.angle_alpha   90.00
_cell.angle_beta   90.00
_cell.angle_gamma   90.00
#
_symmetry.space_group_name_H-M   'P 1'
#
loop_
_entity.id
_entity.type
_entity.pdbx_description
1 polymer ?
#
loop_
_entity_poly.entity_id
_entity_poly.type
_entity_poly.pdbx_seq_one_letter_code
_entity_poly.pdbx_strand_id
1 'polypeptide(L)'
;MTLASIKSLAAGIGGVVVLALFCTTFLTVDKVVFIIPVFVAFTGAMTGFQLVDSLRENIRGRYLFPLVMGVGQGAAVFALIRIAAPLSGALILLTATDLLIYMIVSGITSILGARLAARYFNL
;
A
#
# COMPACT_ATOMS: atom_id res chain seq x y z
N MET A 1 -14.10 -10.41 -6.90
CA MET A 1 -13.42 -9.10 -6.79
C MET A 1 -14.15 -8.13 -7.70
N THR A 2 -14.63 -7.00 -7.18
CA THR A 2 -15.26 -5.99 -8.02
C THR A 2 -14.17 -5.25 -8.80
N LEU A 3 -14.47 -4.85 -10.05
CA LEU A 3 -13.55 -4.10 -10.91
C LEU A 3 -13.03 -2.81 -10.21
N ALA A 4 -13.83 -2.25 -9.30
CA ALA A 4 -13.49 -1.10 -8.47
C ALA A 4 -12.32 -1.38 -7.51
N SER A 5 -12.29 -2.53 -6.84
CA SER A 5 -11.20 -2.88 -5.91
C SER A 5 -9.85 -3.05 -6.62
N ILE A 6 -9.86 -3.54 -7.88
CA ILE A 6 -8.63 -3.69 -8.67
C ILE A 6 -8.09 -2.31 -9.09
N LYS A 7 -8.96 -1.41 -9.54
CA LYS A 7 -8.58 -0.03 -9.91
C LYS A 7 -8.01 0.73 -8.72
N SER A 8 -8.66 0.62 -7.56
CA SER A 8 -8.19 1.12 -6.27
C SER A 8 -6.77 0.67 -5.95
N LEU A 9 -6.53 -0.64 -6.02
CA LEU A 9 -5.25 -1.24 -5.68
C LEU A 9 -4.14 -0.79 -6.65
N ALA A 10 -4.45 -0.75 -7.95
CA ALA A 10 -3.53 -0.28 -8.97
C ALA A 10 -3.17 1.20 -8.79
N ALA A 11 -4.15 2.05 -8.47
CA ALA A 11 -3.93 3.47 -8.19
C ALA A 11 -3.11 3.67 -6.90
N GLY A 12 -3.36 2.86 -5.86
CA GLY A 12 -2.58 2.89 -4.62
C GLY A 12 -1.12 2.53 -4.87
N ILE A 13 -0.86 1.42 -5.55
CA ILE A 13 0.50 0.96 -5.88
C ILE A 13 1.21 1.99 -6.77
N GLY A 14 0.56 2.42 -7.87
CA GLY A 14 1.13 3.40 -8.79
C GLY A 14 1.41 4.74 -8.12
N GLY A 15 0.51 5.22 -7.26
CA GLY A 15 0.67 6.46 -6.51
C GLY A 15 1.91 6.43 -5.61
N VAL A 16 2.16 5.32 -4.89
CA VAL A 16 3.38 5.20 -4.05
C VAL A 16 4.64 5.22 -4.90
N VAL A 17 4.65 4.54 -6.05
CA VAL A 17 5.82 4.52 -6.95
C VAL A 17 6.10 5.91 -7.50
N VAL A 18 5.08 6.62 -7.98
CA VAL A 18 5.21 7.99 -8.49
C VAL A 18 5.69 8.93 -7.40
N LEU A 19 5.12 8.86 -6.19
CA LEU A 19 5.55 9.68 -5.06
C LEU A 19 6.99 9.37 -4.64
N ALA A 20 7.38 8.09 -4.61
CA ALA A 20 8.73 7.69 -4.26
C ALA A 20 9.77 8.23 -5.27
N LEU A 21 9.48 8.10 -6.57
CA LEU A 21 10.33 8.66 -7.63
C LEU A 21 10.33 10.19 -7.65
N PHE A 22 9.22 10.83 -7.32
CA PHE A 22 9.19 12.28 -7.17
C PHE A 22 10.07 12.73 -6.00
N CYS A 23 10.02 12.03 -4.86
CA CYS A 23 10.85 12.35 -3.70
C CYS A 23 12.35 12.23 -3.96
N THR A 24 12.81 11.35 -4.85
CA THR A 24 14.25 11.26 -5.20
C THR A 24 14.77 12.48 -5.94
N THR A 25 13.91 13.32 -6.52
CA THR A 25 14.33 14.57 -7.17
C THR A 25 14.66 15.70 -6.19
N PHE A 26 14.10 15.65 -4.97
CA PHE A 26 14.27 16.70 -3.95
C PHE A 26 15.04 16.23 -2.71
N LEU A 27 15.06 14.92 -2.44
CA LEU A 27 15.63 14.34 -1.23
C LEU A 27 16.72 13.33 -1.56
N THR A 28 17.68 13.19 -0.64
CA THR A 28 18.66 12.10 -0.70
C THR A 28 17.96 10.75 -0.56
N VAL A 29 18.51 9.72 -1.21
CA VAL A 29 17.93 8.38 -1.26
C VAL A 29 17.62 7.83 0.14
N ASP A 30 18.51 8.07 1.12
CA ASP A 30 18.33 7.63 2.51
C ASP A 30 17.05 8.19 3.15
N LYS A 31 16.70 9.44 2.83
CA LYS A 31 15.47 10.07 3.33
C LYS A 31 14.23 9.55 2.60
N VAL A 32 14.35 9.21 1.32
CA VAL A 32 13.24 8.63 0.55
C VAL A 32 12.84 7.28 1.11
N VAL A 33 13.82 6.42 1.45
CA VAL A 33 13.57 5.10 2.05
C VAL A 33 12.78 5.21 3.35
N PHE A 34 13.03 6.25 4.15
CA PHE A 34 12.30 6.50 5.40
C PHE A 34 10.85 6.96 5.19
N ILE A 35 10.55 7.61 4.06
CA ILE A 35 9.21 8.14 3.76
C ILE A 35 8.31 7.10 3.08
N ILE A 36 8.87 6.17 2.30
CA ILE A 36 8.09 5.14 1.59
C ILE A 36 7.13 4.37 2.51
N PRO A 37 7.50 3.92 3.72
CA PRO A 37 6.57 3.29 4.66
C PRO A 37 5.33 4.13 4.96
N VAL A 38 5.44 5.45 4.98
CA VAL A 38 4.31 6.37 5.22
C VAL A 38 3.35 6.37 4.04
N PHE A 39 3.87 6.38 2.80
CA PHE A 39 3.04 6.28 1.60
C PHE A 39 2.37 4.91 1.50
N VAL A 40 3.10 3.85 1.84
CA VAL A 40 2.58 2.48 1.91
C VAL A 40 1.48 2.37 2.98
N ALA A 41 1.68 2.97 4.16
CA ALA A 41 0.68 3.03 5.23
C ALA A 41 -0.60 3.73 4.78
N PHE A 42 -0.47 4.90 4.15
CA PHE A 42 -1.60 5.69 3.69
C PHE A 42 -2.40 4.96 2.61
N THR A 43 -1.71 4.44 1.61
CA THR A 43 -2.35 3.70 0.53
C THR A 43 -2.92 2.37 1.02
N GLY A 44 -2.26 1.66 1.94
CA GLY A 44 -2.79 0.46 2.59
C GLY A 44 -4.10 0.73 3.33
N ALA A 45 -4.17 1.81 4.11
CA ALA A 45 -5.40 2.23 4.78
C ALA A 45 -6.53 2.54 3.80
N MET A 46 -6.24 3.27 2.71
CA MET A 46 -7.21 3.58 1.66
C MET A 46 -7.74 2.32 0.97
N THR A 47 -6.85 1.37 0.63
CA THR A 47 -7.25 0.09 0.02
C THR A 47 -8.16 -0.69 0.96
N GLY A 48 -7.82 -0.78 2.25
CA GLY A 48 -8.64 -1.43 3.26
C GLY A 48 -10.03 -0.80 3.41
N PHE A 49 -10.10 0.53 3.38
CA PHE A 49 -11.35 1.28 3.41
C PHE A 49 -12.22 0.99 2.18
N GLN A 50 -11.66 1.15 0.98
CA GLN A 50 -12.37 0.97 -0.29
C GLN A 50 -12.80 -0.48 -0.51
N LEU A 51 -12.04 -1.45 0.00
CA LEU A 51 -12.43 -2.85 0.00
C LEU A 51 -13.73 -3.07 0.78
N VAL A 52 -13.82 -2.56 2.01
CA VAL A 52 -15.01 -2.69 2.84
C VAL A 52 -16.21 -1.96 2.22
N ASP A 53 -15.98 -0.78 1.65
CA ASP A 53 -17.03 -0.03 0.91
C ASP A 53 -17.57 -0.84 -0.28
N SER A 54 -16.66 -1.43 -1.08
CA SER A 54 -17.05 -2.22 -2.27
C SER A 54 -17.65 -3.60 -1.96
N LEU A 55 -17.42 -4.13 -0.75
CA LEU A 55 -17.87 -5.46 -0.29
C LEU A 55 -19.01 -5.35 0.72
N ARG A 56 -19.68 -4.19 0.80
CA ARG A 56 -20.76 -3.88 1.75
C ARG A 56 -21.83 -4.97 1.85
N GLU A 57 -22.13 -5.66 0.75
CA GLU A 57 -23.16 -6.70 0.67
C GLU A 57 -22.67 -8.13 0.99
N ASN A 58 -21.35 -8.39 1.06
CA ASN A 58 -20.82 -9.76 1.09
C ASN A 58 -19.70 -9.96 2.13
N ILE A 59 -20.05 -9.74 3.40
CA ILE A 59 -19.13 -9.65 4.54
C ILE A 59 -18.72 -11.03 5.12
N ARG A 60 -18.43 -12.03 4.26
CA ARG A 60 -17.77 -13.26 4.75
C ARG A 60 -16.26 -13.08 4.69
N GLY A 61 -15.68 -12.53 5.77
CA GLY A 61 -14.22 -12.36 5.93
C GLY A 61 -13.75 -10.93 6.21
N ARG A 62 -14.44 -10.21 7.11
CA ARG A 62 -14.33 -8.75 7.37
C ARG A 62 -12.90 -8.20 7.60
N TYR A 63 -11.95 -9.04 8.01
CA TYR A 63 -10.58 -8.60 8.35
C TYR A 63 -9.44 -9.38 7.65
N LEU A 64 -9.67 -10.64 7.27
CA LEU A 64 -8.68 -11.47 6.57
C LEU A 64 -8.44 -10.97 5.14
N PHE A 65 -9.51 -10.60 4.43
CA PHE A 65 -9.40 -10.14 3.05
C PHE A 65 -8.66 -8.80 2.92
N PRO A 66 -8.97 -7.76 3.74
CA PRO A 66 -8.18 -6.53 3.78
C PRO A 66 -6.72 -6.76 4.15
N LEU A 67 -6.43 -7.67 5.10
CA LEU A 67 -5.05 -7.99 5.48
C LEU A 67 -4.25 -8.56 4.30
N VAL A 68 -4.78 -9.60 3.63
CA VAL A 68 -4.09 -10.23 2.49
C VAL A 68 -3.87 -9.23 1.36
N MET A 69 -4.86 -8.39 1.07
CA MET A 69 -4.74 -7.34 0.05
C MET A 69 -3.72 -6.26 0.44
N GLY A 70 -3.69 -5.85 1.71
CA GLY A 70 -2.71 -4.91 2.23
C GLY A 70 -1.28 -5.46 2.16
N VAL A 71 -1.08 -6.70 2.61
CA VAL A 71 0.22 -7.39 2.53
C VAL A 71 0.68 -7.52 1.08
N GLY A 72 -0.23 -7.93 0.18
CA GLY A 72 0.05 -8.03 -1.26
C GLY A 72 0.43 -6.69 -1.89
N GLN A 73 -0.26 -5.60 -1.50
CA GLN A 73 0.09 -4.25 -1.93
C GLN A 73 1.49 -3.85 -1.47
N GLY A 74 1.85 -4.09 -0.21
CA GLY A 74 3.19 -3.77 0.32
C GLY A 74 4.30 -4.52 -0.44
N ALA A 75 4.08 -5.80 -0.73
CA ALA A 75 5.01 -6.60 -1.53
C ALA A 75 5.11 -6.12 -2.99
N ALA A 76 3.99 -5.74 -3.61
CA ALA A 76 3.95 -5.22 -4.97
C ALA A 76 4.67 -3.88 -5.10
N VAL A 77 4.48 -2.98 -4.13
CA VAL A 77 5.20 -1.69 -4.07
C VAL A 77 6.71 -1.93 -3.95
N PHE A 78 7.14 -2.84 -3.08
CA PHE A 78 8.56 -3.20 -2.95
C PHE A 78 9.15 -3.67 -4.31
N ALA A 79 8.47 -4.60 -4.98
CA ALA A 79 8.93 -5.13 -6.26
C ALA A 79 9.03 -4.03 -7.32
N LEU A 80 8.03 -3.16 -7.41
CA LEU A 80 8.02 -2.07 -8.39
C LEU A 80 9.06 -1.01 -8.10
N ILE A 81 9.26 -0.60 -6.85
CA ILE A 81 10.32 0.35 -6.51
C ILE A 81 11.69 -0.24 -6.82
N ARG A 82 11.91 -1.52 -6.53
CA ARG A 82 13.17 -2.20 -6.84
C ARG A 82 13.47 -2.23 -8.35
N ILE A 83 12.44 -2.34 -9.19
CA ILE A 83 12.57 -2.30 -10.65
C ILE A 83 12.71 -0.85 -11.17
N ALA A 84 11.97 0.09 -10.58
CA ALA A 84 11.90 1.49 -11.03
C ALA A 84 13.09 2.35 -10.57
N ALA A 85 13.67 2.06 -9.40
CA ALA A 85 14.83 2.75 -8.84
C ALA A 85 16.02 2.84 -9.83
N PRO A 86 16.53 1.73 -10.39
CA PRO A 86 17.66 1.79 -11.32
C PRO A 86 17.34 2.55 -12.62
N LEU A 87 16.08 2.57 -13.07
CA LEU A 87 15.66 3.33 -14.25
C LEU A 87 15.72 4.85 -14.03
N SER A 88 15.63 5.29 -12.77
CA SER A 88 15.72 6.72 -12.40
C SER A 88 17.15 7.19 -12.10
N GLY A 89 18.15 6.31 -12.24
CA GLY A 89 19.54 6.60 -11.84
C GLY A 89 19.75 6.61 -10.32
N ALA A 90 18.71 6.36 -9.52
CA ALA A 90 18.79 6.27 -8.07
C ALA A 90 19.16 4.83 -7.63
N LEU A 91 20.27 4.69 -6.91
CA LEU A 91 20.66 3.46 -6.23
C LEU A 91 19.85 3.32 -4.92
N ILE A 92 18.58 2.91 -5.02
CA ILE A 92 17.79 2.57 -3.84
C ILE A 92 18.10 1.10 -3.47
N LEU A 93 18.93 0.90 -2.45
CA LEU A 93 19.22 -0.43 -1.90
C LEU A 93 18.07 -0.84 -0.98
N LEU A 94 17.03 -1.46 -1.54
CA LEU A 94 15.99 -2.10 -0.74
C LEU A 94 16.47 -3.48 -0.25
N THR A 95 16.41 -3.69 1.06
CA THR A 95 16.77 -4.94 1.73
C THR A 95 15.55 -5.83 2.00
N ALA A 96 15.79 -7.10 2.37
CA ALA A 96 14.72 -8.01 2.79
C ALA A 96 13.95 -7.49 4.02
N THR A 97 14.60 -6.69 4.87
CA THR A 97 13.97 -6.04 6.01
C THR A 97 12.94 -5.00 5.57
N ASP A 98 13.23 -4.23 4.51
CA ASP A 98 12.31 -3.22 3.98
C ASP A 98 11.03 -3.86 3.40
N LEU A 99 11.17 -5.02 2.76
CA LEU A 99 10.02 -5.82 2.31
C LEU A 99 9.11 -6.19 3.48
N LEU A 100 9.68 -6.70 4.57
CA LEU A 100 8.91 -7.05 5.77
C LEU A 100 8.22 -5.82 6.37
N ILE A 101 8.93 -4.69 6.46
CA ILE A 101 8.35 -3.44 6.94
C ILE A 101 7.17 -3.03 6.07
N TYR A 102 7.32 -3.04 4.74
CA TYR A 102 6.25 -2.60 3.83
C TYR A 102 5.03 -3.53 3.90
N MET A 103 5.24 -4.85 4.00
CA MET A 103 4.17 -5.83 4.18
C MET A 103 3.43 -5.63 5.50
N ILE A 104 4.16 -5.47 6.61
CA ILE A 104 3.57 -5.31 7.95
C ILE A 104 2.81 -3.98 8.03
N VAL A 105 3.44 -2.89 7.62
CA VAL A 105 2.83 -1.54 7.66
C VAL A 105 1.59 -1.50 6.79
N SER A 106 1.66 -1.96 5.54
CA SER A 106 0.51 -2.01 4.63
C SER A 106 -0.61 -2.92 5.16
N GLY A 107 -0.25 -4.10 5.70
CA GLY A 107 -1.22 -5.04 6.25
C GLY A 107 -1.97 -4.49 7.47
N ILE A 108 -1.25 -3.95 8.45
CA ILE A 108 -1.84 -3.37 9.67
C ILE A 108 -2.71 -2.16 9.32
N THR A 109 -2.20 -1.25 8.48
CA THR A 109 -2.97 -0.06 8.08
C THR A 109 -4.19 -0.40 7.24
N SER A 110 -4.14 -1.42 6.40
CA SER A 110 -5.32 -1.95 5.69
C SER A 110 -6.39 -2.47 6.65
N ILE A 111 -6.00 -3.18 7.73
CA ILE A 111 -6.96 -3.57 8.78
C ILE A 111 -7.57 -2.34 9.47
N LEU A 112 -6.76 -1.33 9.78
CA LEU A 112 -7.25 -0.10 10.41
C LEU A 112 -8.23 0.65 9.49
N GLY A 113 -7.91 0.75 8.20
CA GLY A 113 -8.80 1.33 7.19
C GLY A 113 -10.12 0.56 7.05
N ALA A 114 -10.05 -0.77 7.06
CA ALA A 114 -11.23 -1.63 7.05
C ALA A 114 -12.08 -1.47 8.32
N ARG A 115 -11.47 -1.34 9.50
CA ARG A 115 -12.18 -1.05 10.76
C ARG A 115 -12.84 0.32 10.73
N LEU A 116 -12.17 1.33 10.18
CA LEU A 116 -12.73 2.66 10.03
C LEU A 116 -13.97 2.64 9.13
N ALA A 117 -13.89 1.97 7.98
CA ALA A 117 -15.01 1.79 7.06
C ALA A 117 -16.17 1.03 7.71
N ALA A 118 -15.89 -0.08 8.42
CA ALA A 118 -16.93 -0.85 9.11
C ALA A 118 -17.70 0.01 10.12
N ARG A 119 -17.00 0.83 10.91
CA ARG A 119 -17.64 1.79 11.83
C ARG A 119 -18.42 2.86 11.09
N TYR A 120 -17.85 3.43 10.02
CA TYR A 120 -18.49 4.51 9.25
C TYR A 120 -19.81 4.05 8.60
N PHE A 121 -19.86 2.82 8.10
CA PHE A 121 -21.04 2.27 7.44
C PHE A 121 -22.01 1.54 8.41
N ASN A 122 -21.75 1.57 9.72
CA ASN A 122 -22.49 0.82 10.74
C ASN A 122 -22.66 -0.68 10.40
N LEU A 123 -21.60 -1.28 9.87
CA LEU A 123 -21.54 -2.69 9.52
C LEU A 123 -21.08 -3.51 10.73
#